data_AF-A0A7V7BLN4-F1
#
_entry.id   AF-A0A7V7BLN4-F1
#
_cell.length_a   1.000
_cell.length_b   1.000
_cell.length_c   1.000
_cell.angle_alpha   90.00
_cell.angle_beta   90.00
_cell.angle_gamma   90.00
#
_symmetry.space_group_name_H-M   'P 1'
#
loop_
_entity.id
_entity.type
_entity.pdbx_description
1 polymer ?
#
loop_
_entity_poly.entity_id
_entity_poly.type
_entity_poly.pdbx_seq_one_letter_code
_entity_poly.pdbx_strand_id
1 'polypeptide(L)'
;MEKYPLFIDVLPQMTNRIKEFFISKSRIDLSNQVDNLRIKGICECGDPDCGSFYLTGYKKDKGEIEGFQFEEIGAIEVYEGKISFIEIFPSNFGYEIRSILKEYKLSH
;
A
#
# COMPACT_ATOMS: atom_id res chain seq x y z
N MET A 1 -6.33 -20.15 8.53
CA MET A 1 -6.26 -19.27 7.33
C MET A 1 -6.05 -17.87 7.88
N GLU A 2 -4.81 -17.36 7.87
CA GLU A 2 -4.54 -16.00 8.32
C GLU A 2 -5.28 -15.03 7.38
N LYS A 3 -6.32 -14.39 7.91
CA LYS A 3 -7.10 -13.39 7.16
C LYS A 3 -6.39 -12.05 7.36
N TYR A 4 -5.41 -11.76 6.50
CA TYR A 4 -4.85 -10.40 6.39
C TYR A 4 -5.99 -9.37 6.31
N PRO A 5 -5.93 -8.25 7.06
CA PRO A 5 -7.02 -7.28 7.10
C PRO A 5 -7.21 -6.61 5.74
N LEU A 6 -8.44 -6.22 5.41
CA LEU A 6 -8.70 -5.43 4.21
C LEU A 6 -8.08 -4.04 4.40
N PHE A 7 -7.51 -3.50 3.33
CA PHE A 7 -6.89 -2.17 3.36
C PHE A 7 -7.88 -1.09 3.78
N ILE A 8 -9.13 -1.18 3.30
CA ILE A 8 -10.21 -0.25 3.66
C ILE A 8 -10.59 -0.29 5.14
N ASP A 9 -10.48 -1.44 5.80
CA ASP A 9 -10.82 -1.57 7.22
C ASP A 9 -9.74 -0.94 8.11
N VAL A 10 -8.49 -0.90 7.64
CA VAL A 10 -7.34 -0.39 8.40
C VAL A 10 -7.09 1.09 8.12
N LEU A 11 -7.17 1.50 6.85
CA LEU A 11 -6.82 2.84 6.37
C LEU A 11 -7.88 3.35 5.38
N PRO A 12 -9.14 3.57 5.83
CA PRO A 12 -10.27 3.89 4.94
C PRO A 12 -10.06 5.18 4.15
N GLN A 13 -9.50 6.22 4.80
CA GLN A 13 -9.24 7.49 4.14
C GLN A 13 -8.20 7.36 3.03
N MET A 14 -7.11 6.63 3.28
CA MET A 14 -6.07 6.42 2.27
C MET A 14 -6.54 5.52 1.13
N THR A 15 -7.38 4.53 1.45
CA THR A 15 -8.05 3.68 0.45
C THR A 15 -8.86 4.54 -0.54
N ASN A 16 -9.69 5.46 -0.04
CA ASN A 16 -10.49 6.33 -0.90
C ASN A 16 -9.62 7.29 -1.73
N ARG A 17 -8.58 7.88 -1.12
CA ARG A 17 -7.63 8.75 -1.84
C ARG A 17 -6.93 8.01 -2.99
N ILE A 18 -6.49 6.77 -2.77
CA ILE A 18 -5.85 5.96 -3.81
C ILE A 18 -6.83 5.61 -4.94
N LYS A 19 -8.10 5.35 -4.62
CA LYS A 19 -9.15 5.12 -5.64
C LYS A 19 -9.33 6.33 -6.54
N GLU A 20 -9.49 7.51 -5.93
CA GLU A 20 -9.65 8.78 -6.64
C GLU A 20 -8.41 9.12 -7.47
N PHE A 21 -7.21 8.89 -6.91
CA PHE A 21 -5.95 9.03 -7.61
C PHE A 21 -5.92 8.20 -8.90
N PHE A 22 -6.24 6.90 -8.84
CA PHE A 22 -6.25 6.06 -10.05
C PHE A 22 -7.37 6.42 -11.03
N ILE A 23 -8.53 6.86 -10.55
CA ILE A 23 -9.59 7.40 -11.43
C ILE A 23 -9.09 8.62 -12.19
N SER A 24 -8.41 9.56 -11.51
CA SER A 24 -7.86 10.78 -12.13
C SER A 24 -6.77 10.49 -13.17
N LYS A 25 -6.09 9.35 -13.05
CA LYS A 25 -5.07 8.86 -13.98
C LYS A 25 -5.64 7.97 -15.09
N SER A 26 -6.96 7.85 -15.19
CA SER A 26 -7.66 6.96 -16.12
C SER A 26 -7.29 5.47 -15.98
N ARG A 27 -6.78 5.06 -14.80
CA ARG A 27 -6.44 3.68 -14.44
C ARG A 27 -7.56 3.03 -13.63
N ILE A 28 -8.73 2.91 -14.26
CA ILE A 28 -9.94 2.34 -13.65
C ILE A 28 -9.73 0.87 -13.25
N ASP A 29 -8.89 0.16 -14.00
CA ASP A 29 -8.44 -1.20 -13.69
C ASP A 29 -7.78 -1.31 -12.31
N LEU A 30 -6.96 -0.34 -11.92
CA LEU A 30 -6.30 -0.30 -10.62
C LEU A 30 -7.25 0.20 -9.53
N SER A 31 -8.07 1.23 -9.81
CA SER A 31 -9.06 1.75 -8.85
C SER A 31 -10.03 0.66 -8.38
N ASN A 32 -10.50 -0.20 -9.29
CA ASN A 32 -11.39 -1.31 -8.99
C ASN A 32 -10.77 -2.39 -8.07
N GLN A 33 -9.44 -2.46 -7.98
CA GLN A 33 -8.77 -3.42 -7.10
C GLN A 33 -8.80 -2.98 -5.64
N VAL A 34 -8.81 -1.67 -5.39
CA VAL A 34 -8.45 -1.08 -4.09
C VAL A 34 -9.33 -1.59 -2.95
N ASP A 35 -10.64 -1.75 -3.19
CA ASP A 35 -11.61 -2.21 -2.19
C ASP A 35 -11.36 -3.66 -1.71
N ASN A 36 -10.62 -4.45 -2.49
CA ASN A 36 -10.35 -5.86 -2.20
C ASN A 36 -8.91 -6.13 -1.76
N LEU A 37 -8.07 -5.09 -1.68
CA LEU A 37 -6.69 -5.22 -1.25
C LEU A 37 -6.61 -5.63 0.23
N ARG A 38 -5.62 -6.46 0.55
CA ARG A 38 -5.35 -6.89 1.92
C ARG A 38 -3.91 -6.57 2.27
N ILE A 39 -3.70 -6.04 3.47
CA ILE A 39 -2.36 -5.69 3.94
C ILE A 39 -1.66 -6.95 4.42
N LYS A 40 -0.59 -7.34 3.74
CA LYS A 40 0.12 -8.58 3.98
C LYS A 40 1.35 -8.44 4.87
N GLY A 41 1.96 -7.27 4.89
CA GLY A 41 3.15 -6.99 5.68
C GLY A 41 3.52 -5.52 5.65
N ILE A 42 4.41 -5.13 6.56
CA ILE A 42 4.91 -3.75 6.70
C ILE A 42 6.35 -3.71 6.16
N CYS A 43 6.79 -2.57 5.61
CA CYS A 43 8.18 -2.38 5.22
C CYS A 43 9.13 -2.37 6.44
N GLU A 44 10.25 -3.09 6.31
CA GLU A 44 11.25 -3.28 7.35
C GLU A 44 12.57 -2.54 7.08
N CYS A 45 12.53 -1.40 6.39
CA CYS A 45 13.71 -0.60 6.08
C CYS A 45 14.46 -0.02 7.30
N GLY A 46 13.96 -0.25 8.52
CA GLY A 46 14.55 0.25 9.77
C GLY A 46 14.16 1.68 10.13
N ASP A 47 13.55 2.43 9.21
CA ASP A 47 13.08 3.79 9.44
C ASP A 47 11.73 3.78 10.20
N PRO A 48 11.64 4.31 11.44
CA PRO A 48 10.41 4.30 12.22
C PRO A 48 9.29 5.17 11.62
N ASP A 49 9.64 6.14 10.78
CA ASP A 49 8.72 7.09 10.17
C ASP A 49 8.27 6.66 8.77
N CYS A 50 8.82 5.56 8.25
CA CYS A 50 8.36 4.94 7.01
C CYS A 50 7.05 4.17 7.25
N GLY A 51 5.98 4.60 6.56
CA GLY A 51 4.63 4.02 6.63
C GLY A 51 4.31 3.01 5.54
N SER A 52 5.33 2.48 4.85
CA SER A 52 5.13 1.66 3.65
C SER A 52 4.69 0.23 3.96
N PHE A 53 3.90 -0.40 3.08
CA PHE A 53 3.34 -1.74 3.29
C PHE A 53 3.03 -2.52 2.00
N TYR A 54 3.00 -3.84 2.13
CA TYR A 54 2.78 -4.79 1.04
C TYR A 54 1.33 -5.24 0.97
N LEU A 55 0.79 -5.31 -0.25
CA LEU A 55 -0.57 -5.78 -0.56
C LEU A 55 -0.57 -7.14 -1.27
N THR A 56 0.56 -7.46 -1.90
CA THR A 56 0.86 -8.77 -2.44
C THR A 56 1.99 -9.41 -1.62
N GLY A 57 2.11 -10.74 -1.66
CA GLY A 57 3.25 -11.37 -0.98
C GLY A 57 4.49 -10.92 -1.75
N TYR A 58 5.51 -10.45 -1.05
CA TYR A 58 6.76 -10.01 -1.68
C TYR A 58 7.28 -11.14 -2.58
N LYS A 59 7.20 -10.95 -3.90
CA LYS A 59 7.82 -11.83 -4.88
C LYS A 59 9.04 -11.11 -5.40
N LYS A 60 10.20 -11.70 -5.17
CA LYS A 60 11.50 -11.22 -5.65
C LYS A 60 11.67 -11.54 -7.15
N ASP A 61 10.65 -11.25 -7.95
CA ASP A 61 10.61 -11.59 -9.37
C ASP A 61 10.97 -10.38 -10.26
N LYS A 62 11.63 -10.69 -11.38
CA LYS A 62 12.21 -9.75 -12.36
C LYS A 62 11.18 -9.18 -13.34
N GLY A 63 9.95 -8.95 -12.89
CA GLY A 63 8.92 -8.34 -13.72
C GLY A 63 9.06 -6.81 -13.78
N GLU A 64 8.36 -6.20 -14.73
CA GLU A 64 8.28 -4.74 -14.84
C GLU A 64 7.42 -4.19 -13.70
N ILE A 65 7.98 -3.23 -12.96
CA ILE A 65 7.27 -2.51 -11.89
C ILE A 65 6.84 -1.16 -12.47
N GLU A 66 5.53 -0.93 -12.51
CA GLU A 66 4.96 0.38 -12.82
C GLU A 66 4.86 1.19 -11.51
N GLY A 67 5.61 2.29 -11.43
CA GLY A 67 5.58 3.21 -10.29
C GLY A 67 4.70 4.43 -10.54
N PHE A 68 3.83 4.77 -9.59
CA PHE A 68 2.99 5.96 -9.60
C PHE A 68 3.34 6.88 -8.44
N GLN A 69 3.81 8.10 -8.74
CA GLN A 69 4.02 9.12 -7.71
C GLN A 69 2.66 9.50 -7.09
N PHE A 70 2.52 9.32 -5.78
CA PHE A 70 1.29 9.53 -5.05
C PHE A 70 1.39 10.77 -4.17
N GLU A 71 0.79 11.87 -4.64
CA GLU A 71 0.49 13.10 -3.89
C GLU A 71 1.65 13.63 -3.02
N GLU A 72 2.90 13.50 -3.49
CA GLU A 72 4.14 13.87 -2.78
C GLU A 72 4.41 13.13 -1.46
N ILE A 73 3.47 12.31 -0.98
CA ILE A 73 3.59 11.54 0.27
C ILE A 73 4.22 10.17 0.06
N GLY A 74 4.33 9.71 -1.19
CA GLY A 74 4.95 8.43 -1.51
C GLY A 74 4.73 7.98 -2.95
N ALA A 75 4.70 6.67 -3.14
CA ALA A 75 4.52 6.03 -4.43
C ALA A 75 3.67 4.77 -4.33
N ILE A 76 3.09 4.35 -5.44
CA ILE A 76 2.34 3.09 -5.55
C ILE A 76 3.00 2.24 -6.62
N GLU A 77 3.36 1.01 -6.27
CA GLU A 77 3.98 0.06 -7.18
C GLU A 77 2.98 -0.98 -7.65
N VAL A 78 2.89 -1.13 -8.96
CA VAL A 78 2.04 -2.10 -9.63
C VAL A 78 2.91 -3.15 -10.31
N TYR A 79 2.62 -4.41 -10.03
CA TYR A 79 3.31 -5.57 -10.59
C TYR A 79 2.30 -6.42 -11.37
N GLU A 80 2.56 -6.65 -12.67
CA GLU A 80 1.66 -7.40 -13.56
C GLU A 80 0.19 -6.92 -13.48
N GLY A 81 0.00 -5.60 -13.48
CA GLY A 81 -1.32 -4.96 -13.39
C GLY A 81 -1.98 -5.06 -12.01
N LYS A 82 -1.26 -5.49 -10.97
CA LYS A 82 -1.78 -5.58 -9.59
C LYS A 82 -1.06 -4.62 -8.65
N ILE A 83 -1.82 -3.89 -7.84
CA ILE A 83 -1.26 -3.03 -6.79
C ILE A 83 -0.54 -3.93 -5.78
N SER A 84 0.78 -3.75 -5.67
CA SER A 84 1.66 -4.68 -4.97
C SER A 84 2.23 -4.10 -3.68
N PHE A 85 2.55 -2.81 -3.69
CA PHE A 85 3.18 -2.09 -2.59
C PHE A 85 2.73 -0.63 -2.58
N ILE A 86 2.51 -0.10 -1.39
CA ILE A 86 2.27 1.32 -1.15
C ILE A 86 3.48 1.82 -0.36
N GLU A 87 4.24 2.71 -0.99
CA GLU A 87 5.29 3.46 -0.35
C GLU A 87 4.71 4.73 0.27
N ILE A 88 5.02 4.95 1.54
CA ILE A 88 4.78 6.21 2.24
C ILE A 88 6.11 6.67 2.81
N PHE A 89 6.57 7.83 2.35
CA PHE A 89 7.89 8.34 2.70
C PHE A 89 8.00 8.68 4.20
N PRO A 90 9.23 8.61 4.76
CA PRO A 90 9.50 9.02 6.14
C PRO A 90 8.93 10.40 6.46
N SER A 91 7.97 10.43 7.37
CA SER A 91 7.26 11.65 7.78
C SER A 91 6.41 11.37 9.02
N ASN A 92 5.86 12.42 9.65
CA ASN A 92 4.87 12.24 10.73
C ASN A 92 3.67 11.41 10.26
N PHE A 93 3.23 11.62 9.02
CA PHE A 93 2.15 10.83 8.42
C PHE A 93 2.57 9.35 8.25
N GLY A 94 3.79 9.10 7.78
CA GLY A 94 4.33 7.74 7.68
C GLY A 94 4.42 7.03 9.04
N TYR A 95 4.85 7.74 10.09
CA TYR A 95 4.84 7.24 11.48
C TYR A 95 3.44 6.86 11.96
N GLU A 96 2.43 7.70 11.69
CA GLU A 96 1.03 7.42 12.04
C GLU A 96 0.51 6.17 11.33
N ILE A 97 0.73 6.06 10.01
CA ILE A 97 0.38 4.87 9.23
C ILE A 97 1.06 3.64 9.82
N ARG A 98 2.37 3.68 10.07
CA ARG A 98 3.13 2.56 10.63
C ARG A 98 2.59 2.13 11.99
N SER A 99 2.22 3.09 12.83
CA SER A 99 1.68 2.83 14.16
C SER A 99 0.35 2.08 14.09
N ILE A 100 -0.56 2.51 13.22
CA ILE A 100 -1.84 1.81 12.96
C ILE A 100 -1.56 0.38 12.48
N LEU A 101 -0.67 0.20 11.50
CA LEU A 101 -0.39 -1.11 10.92
C LEU A 101 0.18 -2.12 11.95
N LYS A 102 0.98 -1.64 12.91
CA LYS A 102 1.55 -2.49 13.98
C LYS A 102 0.48 -3.09 14.91
N GLU A 103 -0.67 -2.45 15.07
CA GLU A 103 -1.76 -2.96 15.90
C GLU A 103 -2.37 -4.27 15.35
N TYR A 104 -2.25 -4.49 14.04
CA TYR A 104 -2.84 -5.64 13.34
C TYR A 104 -1.96 -6.89 13.35
N LYS A 105 -0.83 -6.87 14.06
CA LYS A 105 0.11 -8.02 14.20
C LYS A 105 0.40 -8.72 12.87
N LEU A 106 0.58 -7.93 11.81
CA LEU A 106 0.86 -8.45 10.47
C LEU A 106 2.17 -9.26 10.53
N SER A 107 2.08 -10.54 10.14
CA SER A 107 3.22 -11.45 10.10
C SER A 107 4.20 -11.03 9.00
N HIS A 108 5.48 -11.31 9.21
CA HIS A 108 6.55 -11.15 8.21
C HIS A 108 6.41 -12.20 7.09
#